data_AF-A0AAU6VJC8-F1
#
_entry.id   AF-A0AAU6VJC8-F1
#
_cell.length_a   1.000
_cell.length_b   1.000
_cell.length_c   1.000
_cell.angle_alpha   90.00
_cell.angle_beta   90.00
_cell.angle_gamma   90.00
#
_symmetry.space_group_name_H-M   'P 1'
#
loop_
_entity.id
_entity.type
_entity.pdbx_description
1 polymer ?
#
loop_
_entity_poly.entity_id
_entity_poly.type
_entity_poly.pdbx_seq_one_letter_code
_entity_poly.pdbx_strand_id
1 'polypeptide(L)'
;MSDTNPIIIVKNAAHAGYRRAGLALQEGENRFDKANITDAQLAQLKADPRLAVIVEQSQASASGHASGAVDGGSNGNALSIAEAIMQLDPNNEAHFTKSGKPELKALSTILGRNVTGAERDDAWSAIQEATDATSGE
;
A
#
# COMPACT_ATOMS: atom_id res chain seq x y z
N MET A 1 6.09 22.60 15.44
CA MET A 1 5.94 21.24 15.99
C MET A 1 4.52 20.82 15.66
N SER A 2 4.36 20.08 14.58
CA SER A 2 3.04 19.74 14.03
C SER A 2 2.37 18.73 14.95
N ASP A 3 1.31 19.17 15.64
CA ASP A 3 0.49 18.36 16.53
C ASP A 3 -0.44 17.48 15.69
N THR A 4 0.11 16.46 15.06
CA THR A 4 -0.69 15.41 14.43
C THR A 4 -0.96 14.36 15.50
N ASN A 5 -2.03 14.53 16.29
CA ASN A 5 -2.47 13.50 17.23
C ASN A 5 -3.08 12.35 16.43
N PRO A 6 -2.44 11.16 16.36
CA PRO A 6 -2.96 10.07 15.54
C PRO A 6 -4.22 9.49 16.17
N ILE A 7 -5.21 9.14 15.35
CA ILE A 7 -6.43 8.42 15.74
C ILE A 7 -6.20 6.94 15.51
N ILE A 8 -6.56 6.14 16.51
CA ILE A 8 -6.61 4.69 16.46
C ILE A 8 -8.05 4.27 16.18
N ILE A 9 -8.25 3.63 15.04
CA ILE A 9 -9.52 3.04 14.63
C ILE A 9 -9.44 1.53 14.90
N VAL A 10 -10.26 1.04 15.81
CA VAL A 10 -10.37 -0.38 16.16
C VAL A 10 -11.67 -0.93 15.57
N LYS A 11 -11.55 -1.76 14.55
CA LYS A 11 -12.67 -2.50 13.96
C LYS A 11 -12.82 -3.83 14.68
N ASN A 12 -13.88 -3.93 15.47
CA ASN A 12 -14.26 -5.16 16.15
C ASN A 12 -15.15 -5.99 15.23
N ALA A 13 -14.61 -7.09 14.71
CA ALA A 13 -15.36 -8.07 13.91
C ALA A 13 -16.05 -9.13 14.77
N ALA A 14 -15.88 -9.08 16.10
CA ALA A 14 -16.58 -9.93 17.05
C ALA A 14 -17.90 -9.30 17.51
N HIS A 15 -18.51 -9.89 18.54
CA HIS A 15 -19.78 -9.44 19.13
C HIS A 15 -19.64 -8.13 19.92
N ALA A 16 -20.76 -7.39 20.01
CA ALA A 16 -20.88 -6.21 20.86
C ALA A 16 -20.49 -6.50 22.31
N GLY A 17 -19.66 -5.63 22.90
CA GLY A 17 -19.20 -5.75 24.29
C GLY A 17 -17.87 -6.47 24.46
N TYR A 18 -17.12 -6.67 23.37
CA TYR A 18 -15.77 -7.23 23.46
C TYR A 18 -14.84 -6.33 24.29
N ARG A 19 -14.17 -6.90 25.29
CA ARG A 19 -13.26 -6.16 26.18
C ARG A 19 -11.83 -6.61 25.97
N ARG A 20 -10.97 -5.72 25.49
CA ARG A 20 -9.52 -5.94 25.36
C ARG A 20 -8.74 -4.72 25.78
N ALA A 21 -7.57 -4.95 26.38
CA ALA A 21 -6.70 -3.89 26.90
C ALA A 21 -7.36 -2.94 27.94
N GLY A 22 -8.39 -3.44 28.64
CA GLY A 22 -9.20 -2.63 29.56
C GLY A 22 -10.20 -1.69 28.87
N LEU A 23 -10.28 -1.71 27.54
CA LEU A 23 -11.20 -0.93 26.73
C LEU A 23 -12.42 -1.78 26.37
N ALA A 24 -13.61 -1.21 26.57
CA ALA A 24 -14.85 -1.81 26.06
C ALA A 24 -15.04 -1.36 24.61
N LEU A 25 -15.04 -2.33 23.69
CA LEU A 25 -15.22 -2.11 22.27
C LEU A 25 -16.67 -2.41 21.90
N GLN A 26 -17.27 -1.51 21.14
CA GLN A 26 -18.55 -1.75 20.48
C GLN A 26 -18.34 -2.59 19.23
N GLU A 27 -19.42 -3.22 18.75
CA GLU A 27 -19.40 -3.91 17.45
C GLU A 27 -19.17 -2.88 16.34
N GLY A 28 -18.33 -3.23 15.35
CA GLY A 28 -17.97 -2.31 14.27
C GLY A 28 -16.79 -1.40 14.62
N GLU A 29 -16.89 -0.12 14.28
CA GLU A 29 -15.77 0.82 14.32
C GLU A 29 -15.73 1.65 15.61
N ASN A 30 -14.63 1.56 16.34
CA ASN A 30 -14.36 2.36 17.54
C ASN A 30 -13.17 3.28 17.28
N ARG A 31 -13.34 4.57 17.52
CA ARG A 31 -12.29 5.57 17.27
C ARG A 31 -11.77 6.09 18.60
N PHE A 32 -10.46 6.08 18.78
CA PHE A 32 -9.78 6.54 19.98
C PHE A 32 -8.56 7.37 19.60
N ASP A 33 -8.30 8.48 20.25
CA ASP A 33 -7.03 9.17 20.08
C ASP A 33 -5.86 8.31 20.61
N LYS A 34 -4.71 8.33 19.93
CA LYS A 34 -3.48 7.71 20.43
C LYS A 34 -3.05 8.33 21.76
N ALA A 35 -3.34 9.61 22.00
CA ALA A 35 -3.14 10.23 23.30
C ALA A 35 -3.92 9.52 24.44
N ASN A 36 -5.07 8.91 24.14
CA ASN A 36 -5.90 8.18 25.10
C ASN A 36 -5.58 6.68 25.17
N ILE A 37 -4.73 6.15 24.29
CA ILE A 37 -4.33 4.74 24.25
C ILE A 37 -2.82 4.60 24.42
N THR A 38 -2.43 3.98 25.54
CA THR A 38 -1.01 3.67 25.79
C THR A 38 -0.47 2.66 24.77
N ASP A 39 0.84 2.66 24.57
CA ASP A 39 1.46 1.75 23.61
C ASP A 39 1.27 0.27 23.98
N ALA A 40 1.27 -0.04 25.27
CA ALA A 40 0.95 -1.36 25.79
C ALA A 40 -0.49 -1.79 25.42
N GLN A 41 -1.46 -0.88 25.54
CA GLN A 41 -2.85 -1.17 25.16
C GLN A 41 -2.98 -1.35 23.65
N LEU A 42 -2.31 -0.51 22.86
CA LEU A 42 -2.29 -0.65 21.40
C LEU A 42 -1.69 -2.00 20.98
N ALA A 43 -0.58 -2.40 21.59
CA ALA A 43 0.03 -3.71 21.33
C ALA A 43 -0.91 -4.86 21.68
N GLN A 44 -1.65 -4.77 22.79
CA GLN A 44 -2.65 -5.76 23.16
C GLN A 44 -3.83 -5.83 22.17
N LEU A 45 -4.28 -4.69 21.64
CA LEU A 45 -5.33 -4.65 20.61
C LEU A 45 -4.82 -5.25 19.29
N LYS A 46 -3.58 -4.94 18.89
CA LYS A 46 -2.93 -5.49 17.68
C LYS A 46 -2.63 -6.99 17.79
N ALA A 47 -2.33 -7.47 18.99
CA ALA A 47 -2.10 -8.88 19.26
C ALA A 47 -3.39 -9.72 19.21
N ASP A 48 -4.56 -9.09 19.19
CA ASP A 48 -5.83 -9.78 19.12
C ASP A 48 -6.23 -10.04 17.65
N PRO A 49 -6.31 -11.31 17.20
CA PRO A 49 -6.61 -11.63 15.81
C PRO A 49 -8.06 -11.31 15.39
N ARG A 50 -8.95 -10.99 16.33
CA ARG A 50 -10.35 -10.62 16.04
C ARG A 50 -10.54 -9.12 15.87
N LEU A 51 -9.52 -8.32 16.16
CA LEU A 51 -9.57 -6.88 16.07
C LEU A 51 -8.67 -6.41 14.92
N ALA A 52 -9.22 -5.58 14.05
CA ALA A 52 -8.40 -4.86 13.06
C ALA A 52 -8.11 -3.46 13.60
N VAL A 53 -6.85 -3.20 13.96
CA VAL A 53 -6.40 -1.92 14.50
C VAL A 53 -5.68 -1.12 13.42
N ILE A 54 -6.21 0.05 13.11
CA ILE A 54 -5.69 0.98 12.10
C ILE A 54 -5.27 2.25 12.84
N VAL A 55 -4.04 2.73 12.62
CA VAL A 55 -3.57 4.00 13.18
C VAL A 55 -3.57 5.01 12.05
N GLU A 56 -4.56 5.88 12.05
CA GLU A 56 -4.69 6.99 11.12
C GLU A 56 -4.01 8.21 11.74
N GLN A 57 -2.97 8.73 11.10
CA GLN A 57 -2.47 10.04 11.49
C GLN A 57 -3.55 11.05 11.11
N SER A 58 -4.03 11.86 12.06
CA SER A 58 -5.04 12.90 11.81
C SER A 58 -4.50 13.96 10.86
N GLN A 59 -4.38 13.62 9.59
CA GLN A 59 -4.37 14.59 8.53
C GLN A 59 -5.83 14.99 8.37
N ALA A 60 -6.14 16.20 8.80
CA ALA A 60 -7.38 16.85 8.39
C ALA A 60 -7.39 16.89 6.85
N SER A 61 -7.99 15.91 6.20
CA SER A 61 -8.33 15.97 4.77
C SER A 61 -9.33 14.88 4.41
N ALA A 62 -10.48 15.40 3.96
CA ALA A 62 -11.45 14.81 3.07
C ALA A 62 -11.16 13.40 2.53
N SER A 63 -12.19 12.55 2.65
CA SER A 63 -12.53 11.46 1.73
C SER A 63 -11.88 11.63 0.35
N GLY A 64 -10.84 10.84 0.09
CA GLY A 64 -10.07 10.94 -1.14
C GLY A 64 -9.14 9.75 -1.27
N HIS A 65 -9.68 8.70 -1.87
CA HIS A 65 -8.98 7.54 -2.43
C HIS A 65 -7.64 7.90 -3.11
N ALA A 66 -6.69 6.96 -3.00
CA ALA A 66 -5.34 6.94 -3.56
C ALA A 66 -4.24 7.63 -2.73
N SER A 67 -3.66 6.87 -1.80
CA SER A 67 -2.30 7.14 -1.31
C SER A 67 -1.34 6.18 -1.99
N GLY A 68 -0.66 6.69 -3.01
CA GLY A 68 0.67 6.20 -3.36
C GLY A 68 1.61 6.51 -2.20
N ALA A 69 2.18 5.46 -1.62
CA ALA A 69 3.38 5.52 -0.82
C ALA A 69 4.17 4.25 -1.18
N VAL A 70 5.17 4.45 -2.03
CA VAL A 70 6.20 3.48 -2.34
C VAL A 70 7.10 3.37 -1.11
N ASP A 71 6.98 2.30 -0.35
CA ASP A 71 8.12 1.68 0.32
C ASP A 71 7.86 0.18 0.46
N GLY A 72 8.85 -0.58 0.00
CA GLY A 72 8.73 -2.00 -0.30
C GLY A 72 8.40 -2.86 0.92
N GLY A 73 7.67 -3.93 0.64
CA GLY A 73 7.50 -5.02 1.58
C GLY A 73 6.07 -5.48 1.68
N SER A 74 5.72 -6.34 0.72
CA SER A 74 4.75 -7.44 0.81
C SER A 74 3.41 -7.10 1.45
N ASN A 75 2.30 -7.15 0.70
CA ASN A 75 1.04 -7.79 1.10
C ASN A 75 -0.03 -7.56 0.01
N GLY A 76 -0.38 -8.59 -0.77
CA GLY A 76 -1.64 -8.60 -1.53
C GLY A 76 -1.57 -8.59 -3.06
N ASN A 77 -0.69 -9.42 -3.66
CA ASN A 77 -0.92 -10.15 -4.91
C ASN A 77 -1.72 -9.47 -6.05
N ALA A 78 -1.24 -8.33 -6.54
CA ALA A 78 -1.44 -7.90 -7.92
C ALA A 78 -0.13 -7.23 -8.38
N LEU A 79 0.71 -7.99 -9.09
CA LEU A 79 1.93 -7.45 -9.71
C LEU A 79 1.55 -6.19 -10.51
N SER A 80 2.23 -5.09 -10.25
CA SER A 80 2.04 -3.86 -11.03
C SER A 80 2.86 -3.91 -12.31
N ILE A 81 2.47 -3.14 -13.33
CA ILE A 81 3.18 -3.14 -14.62
C ILE A 81 4.64 -2.71 -14.44
N ALA A 82 4.91 -1.74 -13.56
CA ALA A 82 6.28 -1.34 -13.24
C ALA A 82 7.13 -2.50 -12.69
N GLU A 83 6.58 -3.30 -11.77
CA GLU A 83 7.27 -4.49 -11.26
C GLU A 83 7.47 -5.55 -12.34
N ALA A 84 6.46 -5.76 -13.19
CA ALA A 84 6.59 -6.67 -14.32
C ALA A 84 7.70 -6.22 -15.29
N ILE A 85 7.84 -4.91 -15.52
CA ILE A 85 8.93 -4.33 -16.33
C ILE A 85 10.29 -4.60 -15.66
N MET A 86 10.41 -4.44 -14.35
CA MET A 86 11.65 -4.72 -13.62
C MET A 86 12.01 -6.22 -13.60
N GLN A 87 11.03 -7.10 -13.75
CA GLN A 87 11.24 -8.55 -13.91
C GLN A 87 11.63 -8.95 -15.34
N LEU A 88 11.46 -8.08 -16.34
CA LEU A 88 11.87 -8.39 -17.70
C LEU A 88 13.38 -8.47 -17.79
N ASP A 89 13.88 -9.55 -18.39
CA ASP A 89 15.31 -9.70 -18.67
C ASP A 89 15.78 -8.70 -19.74
N PRO A 90 16.66 -7.73 -19.40
CA PRO A 90 17.12 -6.70 -20.33
C PRO A 90 17.97 -7.24 -21.48
N ASN A 91 18.47 -8.47 -21.37
CA ASN A 91 19.23 -9.14 -22.44
C ASN A 91 18.32 -9.92 -23.39
N ASN A 92 17.02 -10.03 -23.09
CA ASN A 92 16.06 -10.72 -23.93
C ASN A 92 15.37 -9.74 -24.88
N GLU A 93 15.78 -9.76 -26.15
CA GLU A 93 15.20 -8.92 -27.20
C GLU A 93 13.69 -9.17 -27.41
N ALA A 94 13.15 -10.32 -27.02
CA ALA A 94 11.71 -10.59 -27.10
C ALA A 94 10.90 -9.86 -26.02
N HIS A 95 11.55 -9.36 -24.97
CA HIS A 95 10.90 -8.65 -23.88
C HIS A 95 10.83 -7.13 -24.11
N PHE A 96 11.60 -6.62 -25.07
CA PHE A 96 11.69 -5.20 -25.36
C PHE A 96 11.48 -4.94 -26.84
N THR A 97 10.73 -3.89 -27.13
CA THR A 97 10.56 -3.40 -28.49
C THR A 97 11.86 -2.78 -29.01
N LYS A 98 11.99 -2.59 -30.33
CA LYS A 98 13.15 -1.91 -30.96
C LYS A 98 13.42 -0.50 -30.43
N SER A 99 12.44 0.12 -29.77
CA SER A 99 12.56 1.43 -29.12
C SER A 99 13.06 1.34 -27.67
N GLY A 100 13.42 0.14 -27.18
CA GLY A 100 13.85 -0.09 -25.80
C GLY A 100 12.70 -0.13 -24.78
N LYS A 101 11.45 0.04 -25.21
CA LYS A 101 10.27 -0.05 -24.33
C LYS A 101 9.88 -1.50 -24.09
N PRO A 102 9.38 -1.85 -22.90
CA PRO A 102 8.91 -3.21 -22.59
C PRO A 102 7.79 -3.64 -23.54
N GLU A 103 7.80 -4.92 -23.94
CA GLU A 103 6.84 -5.48 -24.87
C GLU A 103 5.51 -5.78 -24.16
N LEU A 104 4.38 -5.35 -24.76
CA LEU A 104 3.05 -5.54 -24.19
C LEU A 104 2.70 -7.02 -23.98
N LYS A 105 3.16 -7.89 -24.88
CA LYS A 105 2.88 -9.32 -24.80
C LYS A 105 3.68 -9.96 -23.66
N ALA A 106 4.96 -9.63 -23.52
CA ALA A 106 5.76 -10.03 -22.36
C ALA A 106 5.13 -9.58 -21.03
N LEU A 107 4.69 -8.31 -20.93
CA LEU A 107 4.02 -7.80 -19.74
C LEU A 107 2.69 -8.50 -19.46
N SER A 108 1.88 -8.75 -20.50
CA SER A 108 0.61 -9.45 -20.35
C SER A 108 0.79 -10.91 -19.91
N THR A 109 1.88 -11.56 -20.36
CA THR A 109 2.26 -12.91 -19.93
C THR A 109 2.65 -12.94 -18.45
N ILE A 110 3.45 -11.98 -17.98
CA ILE A 110 3.88 -11.90 -16.57
C ILE A 110 2.68 -11.60 -15.66
N LEU A 111 1.84 -10.65 -16.05
CA LEU A 111 0.72 -10.20 -15.24
C LEU A 111 -0.51 -11.11 -15.32
N GLY A 112 -0.56 -12.02 -16.30
CA GLY A 112 -1.72 -12.86 -16.57
C GLY A 112 -2.98 -12.06 -16.96
N ARG A 113 -2.82 -10.79 -17.35
CA ARG A 113 -3.91 -9.89 -17.78
C ARG A 113 -3.49 -9.12 -19.02
N ASN A 114 -4.47 -8.66 -19.80
CA ASN A 114 -4.19 -7.85 -20.98
C ASN A 114 -3.70 -6.46 -20.57
N VAL A 115 -2.47 -6.11 -20.94
CA VAL A 115 -1.89 -4.78 -20.71
C VAL A 115 -2.09 -3.91 -21.93
N THR A 116 -2.57 -2.68 -21.72
CA THR A 116 -2.72 -1.70 -22.80
C THR A 116 -1.45 -0.87 -22.99
N GLY A 117 -1.28 -0.30 -24.20
CA GLY A 117 -0.17 0.62 -24.50
C GLY A 117 -0.07 1.77 -23.51
N ALA A 118 -1.21 2.36 -23.13
CA ALA A 118 -1.27 3.47 -22.18
C ALA A 118 -0.74 3.08 -20.79
N GLU A 119 -1.19 1.96 -20.22
CA GLU A 119 -0.73 1.53 -18.89
C GLU A 119 0.77 1.19 -18.89
N ARG A 120 1.29 0.61 -19.98
CA ARG A 120 2.73 0.39 -20.14
C ARG A 120 3.50 1.70 -20.20
N ASP A 121 3.07 2.64 -21.06
CA ASP A 121 3.78 3.90 -21.24
C ASP A 121 3.80 4.74 -19.96
N ASP A 122 2.70 4.75 -19.20
CA ASP A 122 2.61 5.37 -17.88
C ASP A 122 3.63 4.77 -16.90
N ALA A 123 3.63 3.44 -16.75
CA ALA A 123 4.58 2.74 -15.90
C ALA A 123 6.04 2.89 -16.36
N TRP A 124 6.28 2.91 -17.68
CA TRP A 124 7.61 3.11 -18.25
C TRP A 124 8.11 4.53 -18.00
N SER A 125 7.24 5.55 -18.13
CA SER A 125 7.59 6.93 -17.81
C SER A 125 8.03 7.07 -16.36
N ALA A 126 7.27 6.49 -15.43
CA ALA A 126 7.62 6.52 -14.01
C ALA A 126 9.00 5.86 -13.72
N ILE A 127 9.33 4.76 -14.41
CA ILE A 127 10.64 4.10 -14.29
C ILE A 127 11.76 4.97 -14.89
N GLN A 128 11.52 5.59 -16.04
CA GLN A 128 12.50 6.49 -16.67
C GLN A 128 12.78 7.70 -15.77
N GLU A 129 11.76 8.29 -15.16
CA GLU A 129 11.93 9.38 -14.19
C GLU A 129 12.73 8.93 -12.95
N ALA A 130 12.46 7.75 -12.42
CA ALA A 130 13.23 7.17 -11.32
C ALA A 130 14.69 6.85 -11.71
N THR A 131 14.92 6.45 -12.95
CA THR A 131 16.26 6.10 -13.47
C THR A 131 17.09 7.36 -13.76
N ASP A 132 16.48 8.40 -14.34
CA ASP A 132 17.09 9.71 -14.54
C ASP A 132 17.47 10.36 -13.21
N ALA A 133 16.59 10.27 -12.20
CA ALA A 133 16.88 10.75 -10.86
C ALA A 133 18.03 9.99 -10.16
N THR A 134 18.33 8.75 -10.57
CA THR A 134 19.41 7.94 -9.99
C THR A 134 20.74 8.11 -10.72
N SER A 135 20.75 8.61 -11.97
CA SER A 135 21.99 8.75 -12.76
C SER A 135 22.70 10.10 -12.57
N GLY A 136 22.25 10.92 -11.62
CA GLY A 136 22.77 12.26 -11.31
C GLY A 136 23.65 12.33 -10.05
N GLU A 137 24.50 11.32 -9.81
CA GLU A 137 25.59 11.38 -8.80
C GLU A 137 26.97 11.29 -9.43
#